data_AF-A0A7Y2JXZ2-F1
#
_entry.id   AF-A0A7Y2JXZ2-F1
#
_cell.length_a   1.000
_cell.length_b   1.000
_cell.length_c   1.000
_cell.angle_alpha   90.00
_cell.angle_beta   90.00
_cell.angle_gamma   90.00
#
_symmetry.space_group_name_H-M   'P 1'
#
loop_
_entity.id
_entity.type
_entity.pdbx_description
1 polymer ?
#
loop_
_entity_poly.entity_id
_entity_poly.type
_entity_poly.pdbx_seq_one_letter_code
_entity_poly.pdbx_strand_id
1 'polypeptide(L)'
;MYEHGNEYVGTVFVLPESRAFELRTTLHGEPSVVHGTISQQLAARFSQGTADFIDPRQVSLQPRRVEVMTREIHERHRAPRKVFCLTRVFDFETSSNGSPTPATVN
;
A
#
# COMPACT_ATOMS: atom_id res chain seq x y z
N MET A 1 22.75 7.11 0.52
CA MET A 1 21.82 5.98 0.46
C MET A 1 20.56 6.50 -0.23
N TYR A 2 20.17 5.91 -1.36
CA TYR A 2 19.00 6.38 -2.11
C TYR A 2 17.76 5.62 -1.64
N GLU A 3 16.82 6.34 -1.05
CA GLU A 3 15.49 5.85 -0.69
C GLU A 3 14.49 6.56 -1.60
N HIS A 4 13.65 5.78 -2.29
CA HIS A 4 12.63 6.31 -3.18
C HIS A 4 11.27 5.72 -2.79
N GLY A 5 10.32 6.58 -2.46
CA GLY A 5 8.91 6.21 -2.33
C GLY A 5 8.31 6.11 -3.72
N ASN A 6 7.88 4.90 -4.11
CA ASN A 6 7.19 4.67 -5.37
C ASN A 6 5.73 4.37 -5.09
N GLU A 7 4.83 5.03 -5.82
CA GLU A 7 3.42 4.68 -5.81
C GLU A 7 3.15 3.56 -6.82
N TYR A 8 2.39 2.56 -6.39
CA TYR A 8 1.93 1.46 -7.22
C TYR A 8 0.41 1.35 -7.13
N VAL A 9 -0.20 0.83 -8.20
CA VAL A 9 -1.59 0.39 -8.19
C VAL A 9 -1.62 -1.12 -8.39
N GLY A 10 -2.25 -1.83 -7.47
CA GLY A 10 -2.30 -3.28 -7.53
C GLY A 10 -2.99 -3.91 -6.33
N THR A 11 -3.17 -5.22 -6.36
CA THR A 11 -3.78 -5.94 -5.24
C THR A 11 -2.70 -6.19 -4.19
N VAL A 12 -2.91 -5.66 -2.98
CA VAL A 12 -2.03 -5.87 -1.84
C VAL A 12 -2.62 -6.91 -0.90
N PHE A 13 -1.77 -7.86 -0.51
CA PHE A 13 -2.00 -8.81 0.56
C PHE A 13 -1.06 -8.47 1.70
N VAL A 14 -1.61 -8.30 2.90
CA VAL A 14 -0.83 -7.99 4.10
C VAL A 14 -0.95 -9.11 5.11
N LEU A 15 0.18 -9.45 5.74
CA LEU A 15 0.29 -10.35 6.86
C LEU A 15 0.79 -9.52 8.06
N PRO A 16 -0.13 -8.93 8.85
CA PRO A 16 0.26 -8.01 9.92
C PRO A 16 1.14 -8.66 10.99
N GLU A 17 0.85 -9.92 11.34
CA GLU A 17 1.58 -10.67 12.38
C GLU A 17 3.07 -10.82 12.05
N SER A 18 3.39 -11.12 10.80
CA SER A 18 4.78 -11.26 10.32
C SER A 18 5.34 -9.97 9.71
N ARG A 19 4.57 -8.87 9.74
CA ARG A 19 4.89 -7.58 9.08
C ARG A 19 5.33 -7.74 7.63
N ALA A 20 4.68 -8.63 6.88
CA ALA A 20 5.02 -8.91 5.49
C ALA A 20 3.89 -8.48 4.55
N PHE A 21 4.23 -8.14 3.31
CA PHE A 21 3.24 -7.91 2.27
C PHE A 21 3.64 -8.54 0.94
N GLU A 22 2.63 -8.79 0.11
CA GLU A 22 2.74 -9.11 -1.31
C GLU A 22 1.89 -8.09 -2.08
N LEU A 23 2.47 -7.45 -3.08
CA LEU A 23 1.80 -6.57 -4.02
C LEU A 23 1.84 -7.21 -5.40
N ARG A 24 0.67 -7.50 -5.96
CA ARG A 24 0.52 -7.87 -7.38
C ARG A 24 0.17 -6.62 -8.16
N THR A 25 1.05 -6.19 -9.04
CA THR A 25 0.94 -4.95 -9.81
C THR A 25 1.38 -5.16 -11.25
N THR A 26 1.31 -4.12 -12.06
CA THR A 26 1.83 -4.10 -13.43
C THR A 26 2.95 -3.09 -13.50
N LEU A 27 4.15 -3.52 -13.92
CA LEU A 27 5.30 -2.66 -14.13
C LEU A 27 5.66 -2.68 -15.62
N HIS A 28 5.71 -1.51 -16.25
CA HIS A 28 6.03 -1.38 -17.68
C HIS A 28 5.12 -2.23 -18.59
N GLY A 29 3.85 -2.40 -18.23
CA GLY A 29 2.88 -3.20 -18.99
C GLY A 29 2.87 -4.69 -18.64
N GLU A 30 3.84 -5.17 -17.86
CA GLU A 30 3.98 -6.58 -17.50
C GLU A 30 3.53 -6.86 -16.05
N PRO A 31 2.85 -7.99 -15.79
CA PRO A 31 2.54 -8.41 -14.42
C PRO A 31 3.82 -8.58 -13.60
N SER A 32 3.82 -8.03 -12.38
CA SER A 32 4.94 -8.10 -11.45
C SER A 32 4.44 -8.33 -10.03
N VAL A 33 5.27 -9.00 -9.23
CA VAL A 33 5.01 -9.21 -7.81
C VAL A 33 6.12 -8.58 -7.00
N VAL A 34 5.75 -7.75 -6.02
CA VAL A 34 6.67 -7.07 -5.10
C VAL A 34 6.40 -7.59 -3.71
N HIS A 35 7.43 -8.10 -3.04
CA HIS A 35 7.35 -8.57 -1.66
C HIS A 35 8.25 -7.73 -0.76
N GLY A 36 7.83 -7.56 0.48
CA GLY A 36 8.62 -6.82 1.45
C GLY A 36 8.00 -6.76 2.82
N THR A 37 8.43 -5.78 3.60
CA THR A 37 7.94 -5.57 4.95
C THR A 37 6.91 -4.46 5.02
N ILE A 38 6.10 -4.44 6.08
CA ILE A 38 5.19 -3.33 6.37
C ILE A 38 5.89 -2.38 7.34
N SER A 39 5.79 -1.08 7.11
CA SER A 39 6.30 -0.07 8.05
C SER A 39 5.64 -0.21 9.42
N GLN A 40 6.33 0.17 10.49
CA GLN A 40 5.76 0.06 11.84
C GLN A 40 4.48 0.89 12.00
N GLN A 41 4.43 2.08 11.41
CA GLN A 41 3.27 2.97 11.46
C GLN A 41 2.07 2.36 10.75
N LEU A 42 2.27 1.76 9.57
CA LEU A 42 1.21 1.11 8.83
C LEU A 42 0.77 -0.20 9.50
N ALA A 43 1.71 -0.97 10.05
CA ALA A 43 1.41 -2.18 10.81
C ALA A 43 0.51 -1.89 12.02
N ALA A 44 0.72 -0.76 12.70
CA ALA A 44 -0.14 -0.34 13.82
C ALA A 44 -1.60 -0.12 13.38
N ARG A 45 -1.85 0.37 12.16
CA ARG A 45 -3.21 0.56 11.62
C ARG A 45 -3.92 -0.76 11.29
N PHE A 46 -3.18 -1.87 11.14
CA PHE A 46 -3.78 -3.19 10.97
C PHE A 46 -4.13 -3.87 12.29
N SER A 47 -3.83 -3.26 13.43
CA SER A 47 -4.19 -3.77 14.75
C SER A 47 -5.61 -3.35 15.13
N GLN A 48 -6.46 -4.31 15.47
CA GLN A 48 -7.84 -4.02 15.90
C GLN A 48 -7.88 -3.07 17.11
N GLY A 49 -8.85 -2.17 17.13
CA GLY A 49 -9.07 -1.23 18.23
C GLY A 49 -8.36 0.13 18.08
N THR A 50 -7.65 0.38 16.97
CA THR A 50 -7.14 1.72 16.65
C THR A 50 -8.21 2.57 15.95
N ALA A 51 -8.21 3.88 16.17
CA ALA A 51 -9.15 4.82 15.53
C ALA A 51 -9.12 4.73 13.99
N ASP A 52 -7.94 4.51 13.40
CA ASP A 52 -7.73 4.39 11.96
C ASP A 52 -7.51 2.93 11.50
N PHE A 53 -8.22 1.99 12.14
CA PHE A 53 -8.10 0.56 11.85
C PHE A 53 -8.44 0.26 10.39
N ILE A 54 -7.52 -0.42 9.70
CA ILE A 54 -7.70 -0.97 8.36
C ILE A 54 -7.85 -2.48 8.52
N ASP A 55 -8.94 -3.07 8.03
CA ASP A 55 -9.04 -4.53 7.95
C ASP A 55 -8.15 -5.04 6.80
N PRO A 56 -7.11 -5.85 7.08
CA PRO A 56 -6.26 -6.49 6.07
C PRO A 56 -7.03 -7.14 4.93
N ARG A 57 -8.15 -7.79 5.24
CA ARG A 57 -8.96 -8.54 4.26
C ARG A 57 -9.63 -7.60 3.27
N GLN A 58 -10.01 -6.40 3.71
CA GLN A 58 -10.62 -5.37 2.87
C GLN A 58 -9.62 -4.71 1.91
N VAL A 59 -8.33 -4.70 2.27
CA VAL A 59 -7.27 -4.18 1.40
C VAL A 59 -7.13 -5.04 0.14
N SER A 60 -7.26 -6.36 0.26
CA SER A 60 -7.05 -7.31 -0.83
C SER A 60 -8.26 -7.53 -1.74
N LEU A 61 -9.44 -6.97 -1.42
CA LEU A 61 -10.66 -7.18 -2.22
C LEU A 61 -10.60 -6.55 -3.61
N GLN A 62 -9.81 -5.50 -3.78
CA GLN A 62 -9.65 -4.80 -5.05
C GLN A 62 -8.25 -4.17 -5.14
N PRO A 63 -7.76 -3.85 -6.34
CA PRO A 63 -6.53 -3.09 -6.50
C PRO A 63 -6.59 -1.77 -5.71
N ARG A 64 -5.50 -1.46 -5.00
CA ARG A 64 -5.32 -0.24 -4.20
C ARG A 64 -4.12 0.53 -4.72
N ARG A 65 -4.19 1.86 -4.57
CA ARG A 65 -2.98 2.68 -4.63
C ARG A 65 -2.22 2.48 -3.33
N VAL A 66 -0.92 2.23 -3.42
CA VAL A 66 -0.04 2.01 -2.29
C VAL A 66 1.28 2.73 -2.49
N GLU A 67 1.89 3.18 -1.40
CA GLU A 67 3.25 3.70 -1.40
C GLU A 67 4.20 2.62 -0.88
N VAL A 68 5.23 2.31 -1.66
CA VAL A 68 6.27 1.36 -1.29
C VAL A 68 7.62 2.08 -1.36
N MET A 69 8.26 2.20 -0.20
CA MET A 69 9.63 2.66 -0.09
C MET A 69 10.58 1.58 -0.60
N THR A 70 11.42 1.94 -1.57
CA THR A 70 12.47 1.05 -2.11
C THR A 70 13.83 1.55 -1.68
N ARG A 71 14.63 0.65 -1.11
CA ARG A 71 16.01 0.93 -0.73
C ARG A 71 16.93 -0.09 -1.38
N GLU A 72 18.04 0.40 -1.93
CA GLU A 72 19.08 -0.44 -2.48
C GLU A 72 20.18 -0.68 -1.43
N ILE A 73 20.42 -1.96 -1.13
CA ILE A 73 21.44 -2.39 -0.17
C ILE A 73 22.63 -2.93 -0.93
N HIS A 74 23.79 -2.32 -0.68
CA HIS A 74 25.09 -2.75 -1.17
C HIS A 74 25.89 -3.30 0.01
N GLU A 75 26.04 -4.63 0.06
CA GLU A 75 26.88 -5.28 1.07
C GLU A 75 28.17 -5.76 0.41
N ARG A 76 29.30 -5.63 1.13
CA ARG A 76 30.61 -6.05 0.61
C ARG A 76 30.55 -7.53 0.22
N HIS A 77 31.05 -7.86 -0.97
CA HIS A 77 31.02 -9.22 -1.53
C HIS A 77 29.62 -9.79 -1.85
N ARG A 78 28.57 -8.96 -1.87
CA ARG A 78 27.24 -9.36 -2.36
C ARG A 78 26.80 -8.49 -3.53
N ALA A 79 25.98 -9.08 -4.39
CA ALA A 79 25.26 -8.31 -5.40
C ALA A 79 24.31 -7.30 -4.73
N PRO A 80 24.13 -6.10 -5.29
CA PRO A 80 23.15 -5.14 -4.80
C PRO A 80 21.75 -5.78 -4.78
N ARG A 81 20.98 -5.51 -3.73
CA ARG A 81 19.59 -5.99 -3.62
C ARG A 81 18.66 -4.85 -3.26
N LYS A 82 17.44 -4.92 -3.79
CA LYS A 82 16.35 -4.00 -3.41
C LYS A 82 15.58 -4.59 -2.24
N VAL A 83 15.29 -3.76 -1.26
CA VAL A 83 14.34 -4.07 -0.19
C VAL A 83 13.16 -3.14 -0.30
N PHE A 84 11.97 -3.69 -0.09
CA PHE A 84 10.70 -3.00 -0.24
C PHE A 84 10.02 -2.89 1.13
N CYS A 85 9.51 -1.71 1.43
CA CYS A 85 8.75 -1.44 2.64
C CYS A 85 7.45 -0.75 2.26
N LEU A 86 6.31 -1.39 2.52
CA LEU A 86 4.99 -0.80 2.33
C LEU A 86 4.78 0.25 3.43
N THR A 87 4.68 1.51 3.03
CA THR A 87 4.58 2.66 3.94
C THR A 87 3.16 3.18 4.05
N ARG A 88 2.37 3.10 2.97
CA ARG A 88 1.00 3.61 2.94
C ARG A 88 0.09 2.76 2.07
N VAL A 89 -1.13 2.56 2.55
CA VAL A 89 -2.27 2.13 1.74
C VAL A 89 -3.21 3.31 1.65
N PHE A 90 -3.56 3.73 0.44
CA PHE A 90 -4.52 4.81 0.25
C PHE A 90 -5.94 4.24 0.30
N ASP A 91 -6.79 4.90 1.07
CA ASP A 91 -8.21 4.63 1.05
C ASP A 91 -8.78 4.96 -0.34
N PHE A 92 -9.81 4.22 -0.74
CA PHE A 92 -10.63 4.69 -1.86
C PHE A 92 -11.46 5.82 -1.28
N GLU A 93 -11.35 7.03 -1.81
CA GLU A 93 -12.50 7.92 -1.78
C GLU A 93 -13.60 7.18 -2.55
N THR A 94 -14.58 6.61 -1.84
CA THR A 94 -15.90 6.51 -2.46
C THR A 94 -16.22 7.94 -2.88
N SER A 95 -16.19 8.24 -4.17
CA SER A 95 -16.69 9.51 -4.67
C SER A 95 -18.20 9.57 -4.38
N SER A 96 -18.57 9.86 -3.14
CA SER A 96 -19.87 10.38 -2.76
C SER A 96 -19.75 11.89 -2.60
N ASN A 97 -19.19 12.55 -3.62
CA ASN A 97 -19.39 13.98 -3.81
C ASN A 97 -20.53 14.16 -4.82
N GLY A 98 -21.70 13.66 -4.43
CA GLY A 98 -22.97 13.94 -5.06
C GLY A 98 -23.83 14.65 -4.05
N SER A 99 -23.54 15.91 -3.75
CA SER A 99 -24.47 16.78 -3.03
C SER A 99 -25.70 16.97 -3.92
N PRO A 100 -26.91 16.51 -3.56
CA PRO A 100 -28.10 16.96 -4.25
C PRO A 100 -28.30 18.43 -3.86
N THR A 101 -28.03 19.33 -4.79
CA THR A 101 -28.48 20.73 -4.72
C THR A 101 -29.97 20.75 -4.37
N PRO A 102 -30.41 21.49 -3.33
CA PRO A 102 -31.83 21.67 -3.10
C PRO A 102 -32.40 22.44 -4.30
N ALA A 103 -33.33 21.81 -5.02
CA ALA A 103 -34.10 22.46 -6.06
C ALA A 103 -34.94 23.56 -5.42
N THR A 104 -34.63 24.81 -5.74
CA THR A 104 -35.50 25.95 -5.47
C THR A 104 -36.81 25.72 -6.22
N VAL A 105 -37.89 25.53 -5.46
CA VAL A 105 -39.26 25.58 -5.96
C VAL A 105 -39.58 27.00 -6.39
N ASN A 106 -40.21 27.14 -7.56
CA ASN A 106 -40.76 28.40 -8.08
C ASN A 106 -42.28 28.25 -8.13
#